data_AF-A0A958HTJ9-F1
#
_entry.id   AF-A0A958HTJ9-F1
#
_cell.length_a   1.000
_cell.length_b   1.000
_cell.length_c   1.000
_cell.angle_alpha   90.00
_cell.angle_beta   90.00
_cell.angle_gamma   90.00
#
_symmetry.space_group_name_H-M   'P 1'
#
loop_
_entity.id
_entity.type
_entity.pdbx_description
1 polymer ?
#
loop_
_entity_poly.entity_id
_entity_poly.type
_entity_poly.pdbx_seq_one_letter_code
_entity_poly.pdbx_strand_id
1 'polypeptide(L)'
;MNTDATSLDRLHDIIVPAPAPWWPLAPGWYWVLGLLVVMLLAALITGLIRWQHNRYRREALAELARQEVALQNADLRSPALLSLAELLKRTAVTAFPREDVATLTGPKWFEFLDHTASGSRFRDAHGAMLENAIYDPRAVDTLDPQRLHSVVEAIRHWIKFHDTRLEPQVGGAPDDEPTDGPPMPALSAVGQPSEKNPC
;
A
#
# COMPACT_ATOMS: atom_id res chain seq x y z
N MET A 1 33.58 79.82 -53.39
CA MET A 1 32.45 79.22 -52.67
C MET A 1 32.22 77.86 -53.32
N ASN A 2 32.94 76.85 -52.85
CA ASN A 2 33.05 75.57 -53.57
C ASN A 2 31.74 74.80 -53.38
N THR A 3 31.03 74.59 -54.48
CA THR A 3 29.75 73.88 -54.54
C THR A 3 29.99 72.54 -55.24
N ASP A 4 30.80 71.69 -54.63
CA ASP A 4 31.08 70.37 -55.16
C ASP A 4 29.96 69.40 -54.73
N ALA A 5 29.24 68.88 -55.72
CA ALA A 5 28.13 67.94 -55.50
C ALA A 5 28.58 66.61 -54.85
N THR A 6 29.89 66.33 -54.87
CA THR A 6 30.57 65.14 -54.35
C THR A 6 31.31 65.38 -53.03
N SER A 7 30.94 66.43 -52.27
CA SER A 7 31.50 66.62 -50.93
C SER A 7 31.00 65.55 -49.95
N LEU A 8 31.93 64.81 -49.33
CA LEU A 8 31.65 63.79 -48.32
C LEU A 8 31.03 64.37 -47.04
N ASP A 9 31.13 65.68 -46.80
CA ASP A 9 30.48 66.38 -45.69
C ASP A 9 28.94 66.36 -45.78
N ARG A 10 28.36 65.96 -46.93
CA ARG A 10 26.91 65.78 -47.09
C ARG A 10 26.43 64.36 -46.78
N LEU A 11 27.32 63.43 -46.43
CA LEU A 11 26.92 62.08 -46.06
C LEU A 11 26.34 62.09 -44.65
N HIS A 12 25.03 61.91 -44.55
CA HIS A 12 24.33 61.82 -43.27
C HIS A 12 24.83 60.59 -42.50
N ASP A 13 25.33 60.80 -41.28
CA ASP A 13 25.83 59.73 -40.42
C ASP A 13 24.74 58.67 -40.19
N ILE A 14 25.10 57.40 -40.26
CA ILE A 14 24.12 56.31 -40.23
C ILE A 14 23.63 56.14 -38.79
N ILE A 15 22.38 56.52 -38.55
CA ILE A 15 21.78 56.39 -37.22
C ILE A 15 21.59 54.90 -36.95
N VAL A 16 22.49 54.32 -36.16
CA VAL A 16 22.38 52.92 -35.72
C VAL A 16 21.18 52.85 -34.77
N PRO A 17 20.12 52.06 -35.08
CA PRO A 17 18.99 51.96 -34.17
C PRO A 17 19.48 51.41 -32.83
N ALA A 18 18.95 51.96 -31.74
CA ALA A 18 19.21 51.42 -30.41
C ALA A 18 18.94 49.91 -30.41
N PRO A 19 19.80 49.08 -29.78
CA PRO A 19 19.65 47.64 -29.78
C PRO A 19 18.25 47.28 -29.28
N ALA A 20 17.55 46.44 -30.05
CA ALA A 20 16.20 46.03 -29.69
C ALA A 20 16.23 45.45 -28.27
N PRO A 21 15.34 45.89 -27.37
CA PRO A 21 15.21 45.25 -26.08
C PRO A 21 14.85 43.78 -26.33
N TRP A 22 15.61 42.87 -25.73
CA TRP A 22 15.40 41.42 -25.79
C TRP A 22 14.13 40.96 -25.04
N TRP A 23 13.21 41.90 -24.83
CA TRP A 23 11.98 41.79 -24.08
C TRP A 23 10.82 42.07 -25.03
N PRO A 24 9.69 41.34 -24.94
CA PRO A 24 9.38 40.31 -23.95
C PRO A 24 9.92 38.95 -24.38
N LEU A 25 10.49 38.23 -23.42
CA LEU A 25 10.69 36.78 -23.57
C LEU A 25 9.41 36.19 -24.14
N ALA A 26 9.50 35.52 -25.29
CA ALA A 26 8.34 35.00 -25.99
C ALA A 26 7.45 34.22 -25.00
N PRO A 27 6.12 34.43 -25.01
CA PRO A 27 5.22 33.84 -24.00
C PRO A 27 5.27 32.30 -23.92
N GLY A 28 5.89 31.64 -24.90
CA GLY A 28 6.24 30.22 -24.86
C GLY A 28 7.10 29.78 -23.67
N TRP A 29 7.93 30.66 -23.10
CA TRP A 29 8.76 30.30 -21.94
C TRP A 29 7.94 30.05 -20.67
N TYR A 30 6.78 30.70 -20.51
CA TYR A 30 5.89 30.42 -19.40
C TYR A 30 5.33 29.00 -19.48
N TRP A 31 5.07 28.48 -20.68
CA TRP A 31 4.65 27.09 -20.88
C TRP A 31 5.78 26.12 -20.58
N VAL A 32 7.01 26.41 -21.02
CA VAL A 32 8.19 25.58 -20.71
C VAL A 32 8.46 25.56 -19.20
N LEU A 33 8.41 26.72 -18.53
CA LEU A 33 8.58 26.82 -17.09
C LEU A 33 7.45 26.09 -16.35
N GLY A 34 6.20 26.24 -16.80
CA GLY A 34 5.05 25.52 -16.25
C GLY A 34 5.20 24.01 -16.35
N LEU A 35 5.61 23.51 -17.51
CA LEU A 35 5.88 22.08 -17.72
C LEU A 35 7.02 21.58 -16.80
N LEU A 36 8.10 22.34 -16.69
CA LEU A 36 9.23 22.02 -15.82
C LEU A 36 8.78 21.89 -14.36
N VAL A 37 7.99 22.84 -13.88
CA VAL A 37 7.44 22.84 -12.52
C VAL A 37 6.55 21.62 -12.30
N VAL A 38 5.65 21.29 -13.25
CA VAL A 38 4.79 20.10 -13.16
C VAL A 38 5.61 18.81 -13.09
N MET A 39 6.64 18.68 -13.94
CA MET A 39 7.53 17.52 -13.90
C MET A 39 8.28 17.42 -12.57
N LEU A 40 8.76 18.55 -12.03
CA LEU A 40 9.45 18.58 -10.75
C LEU A 40 8.52 18.18 -9.60
N LEU A 41 7.28 18.68 -9.57
CA LEU A 41 6.28 18.26 -8.59
C LEU A 41 5.96 16.77 -8.71
N ALA A 42 5.75 16.26 -9.93
CA ALA A 42 5.47 14.85 -10.16
C ALA A 42 6.63 13.97 -9.68
N ALA A 43 7.88 14.36 -9.96
CA ALA A 43 9.07 13.67 -9.47
C ALA A 43 9.18 13.70 -7.94
N LEU A 44 8.88 14.84 -7.32
CA LEU A 44 8.91 14.98 -5.86
C LEU A 44 7.83 14.11 -5.19
N ILE A 45 6.59 14.17 -5.69
CA ILE A 45 5.47 13.40 -5.17
C ILE A 45 5.75 11.89 -5.30
N THR A 46 6.16 11.43 -6.48
CA THR A 46 6.49 10.01 -6.70
C THR A 46 7.68 9.57 -5.85
N GLY A 47 8.69 10.43 -5.68
CA GLY A 47 9.82 10.19 -4.77
C GLY A 47 9.40 10.06 -3.31
N LEU A 48 8.51 10.94 -2.84
CA LEU A 48 7.97 10.91 -1.47
C LEU A 48 7.13 9.67 -1.23
N ILE A 49 6.28 9.28 -2.18
CA ILE A 49 5.48 8.05 -2.09
C ILE A 49 6.40 6.83 -2.03
N ARG A 50 7.41 6.74 -2.91
CA ARG A 50 8.43 5.67 -2.86
C ARG A 50 9.21 5.67 -1.55
N TRP A 51 9.53 6.84 -1.02
CA TRP A 51 10.26 6.95 0.24
C TRP A 51 9.41 6.50 1.43
N GLN A 52 8.14 6.89 1.49
CA GLN A 52 7.19 6.39 2.49
C GLN A 52 7.00 4.88 2.36
N HIS A 53 6.87 4.37 1.14
CA HIS A 53 6.78 2.93 0.87
C HIS A 53 8.04 2.16 1.30
N ASN A 54 9.19 2.82 1.39
CA ASN A 54 10.43 2.18 1.81
C ASN A 54 10.74 2.40 3.31
N ARG A 55 10.12 3.39 3.95
CA ARG A 55 10.29 3.64 5.39
C ARG A 55 9.70 2.53 6.24
N TYR A 56 8.46 2.12 5.98
CA TYR A 56 7.84 1.05 6.76
C TYR A 56 8.63 -0.25 6.62
N ARG A 57 9.17 -0.55 5.42
CA ARG A 57 10.03 -1.72 5.18
C ARG A 57 11.33 -1.64 5.98
N ARG A 58 11.97 -0.46 6.00
CA ARG A 58 13.19 -0.23 6.77
C ARG A 58 12.97 -0.36 8.28
N GLU A 59 11.89 0.23 8.78
CA GLU A 59 11.53 0.15 10.20
C GLU A 59 11.21 -1.30 10.59
N ALA A 60 10.46 -2.03 9.76
CA ALA A 60 10.17 -3.44 9.99
C ALA A 60 11.43 -4.33 9.94
N LEU A 61 12.33 -4.10 9.00
CA LEU A 61 13.60 -4.86 8.92
C LEU A 61 14.53 -4.54 10.11
N ALA A 62 14.55 -3.29 10.57
CA ALA A 62 15.33 -2.90 11.74
C ALA A 62 14.78 -3.56 13.01
N GLU A 63 13.46 -3.63 13.16
CA GLU A 63 12.84 -4.33 14.29
C GLU A 63 13.08 -5.83 14.21
N LEU A 64 12.97 -6.45 13.03
CA LEU A 64 13.29 -7.87 12.82
C LEU A 64 14.72 -8.20 13.24
N ALA A 65 15.70 -7.34 12.92
CA ALA A 65 17.08 -7.53 13.35
C ALA A 65 17.25 -7.46 14.88
N ARG A 66 16.47 -6.64 15.59
CA ARG A 66 16.48 -6.59 17.06
C ARG A 66 15.91 -7.88 17.66
N GLN A 67 14.80 -8.36 17.11
CA GLN A 67 14.16 -9.60 17.58
C GLN A 67 15.03 -10.83 17.28
N GLU A 68 15.80 -10.83 16.19
CA GLU A 68 16.76 -11.90 15.87
C GLU A 68 17.88 -12.02 16.92
N VAL A 69 18.34 -10.90 17.48
CA VAL A 69 19.28 -10.91 18.62
C VAL A 69 18.60 -11.43 19.88
N ALA A 70 17.34 -11.03 20.13
CA ALA A 70 16.58 -11.51 21.29
C ALA A 70 16.33 -13.03 21.24
N LEU A 71 16.09 -13.61 20.06
CA LEU A 71 15.89 -15.05 19.83
C LEU A 71 17.11 -15.92 20.23
N GLN A 72 18.31 -15.34 20.29
CA GLN A 72 19.52 -16.02 20.75
C GLN A 72 19.49 -16.28 22.27
N ASN A 73 18.75 -15.47 23.03
CA ASN A 73 18.57 -15.64 24.46
C ASN A 73 17.35 -16.54 24.71
N ALA A 74 17.53 -17.63 25.45
CA ALA A 74 16.44 -18.59 25.73
C ALA A 74 15.25 -17.89 26.41
N ASP A 75 15.50 -17.08 27.45
CA ASP A 75 14.46 -16.37 28.20
C ASP A 75 13.67 -15.34 27.36
N LEU A 76 14.24 -14.87 26.25
CA LEU A 76 13.62 -13.88 25.38
C LEU A 76 13.07 -14.48 24.09
N ARG A 77 13.20 -15.80 23.88
CA ARG A 77 12.85 -16.44 22.61
C ARG A 77 11.35 -16.39 22.33
N SER A 78 10.53 -16.73 23.32
CA SER A 78 9.07 -16.67 23.22
C SER A 78 8.52 -15.27 23.01
N PRO A 79 8.90 -14.25 23.81
CA PRO A 79 8.44 -12.88 23.55
C PRO A 79 8.98 -12.32 22.23
N ALA A 80 10.16 -12.72 21.78
CA ALA A 80 10.68 -12.30 20.48
C ALA A 80 9.90 -12.91 19.30
N LEU A 81 9.52 -14.19 19.36
CA LEU A 81 8.65 -14.79 18.34
C LEU A 81 7.27 -14.13 18.29
N LEU A 82 6.68 -13.82 19.46
CA LEU A 82 5.40 -13.12 19.52
C LEU A 82 5.51 -11.72 18.88
N SER A 83 6.59 -11.01 19.20
CA SER A 83 6.88 -9.69 18.62
C SER A 83 7.06 -9.76 17.10
N LEU A 84 7.67 -10.83 16.58
CA LEU A 84 7.77 -11.06 15.13
C LEU A 84 6.41 -11.35 14.48
N ALA A 85 5.53 -12.10 15.15
CA ALA A 85 4.17 -12.34 14.67
C ALA A 85 3.34 -11.05 14.64
N GLU A 86 3.46 -10.22 15.69
CA GLU A 86 2.82 -8.90 15.74
C GLU A 86 3.37 -7.97 14.66
N LEU A 87 4.70 -7.94 14.48
CA LEU A 87 5.36 -7.15 13.44
C LEU A 87 4.85 -7.53 12.04
N LEU A 88 4.71 -8.83 11.78
CA LEU A 88 4.17 -9.33 10.51
C LEU A 88 2.71 -8.88 10.30
N LYS A 89 1.88 -8.99 11.35
CA LYS A 89 0.48 -8.53 11.28
C LYS A 89 0.37 -7.02 11.06
N ARG A 90 1.18 -6.23 11.78
CA ARG A 90 1.23 -4.77 11.65
C ARG A 90 1.71 -4.34 10.26
N THR A 91 2.72 -5.02 9.72
CA THR A 91 3.23 -4.73 8.36
C THR A 91 2.21 -5.06 7.28
N ALA A 92 1.46 -6.15 7.41
CA ALA A 92 0.35 -6.46 6.51
C ALA A 92 -0.77 -5.43 6.56
N VAL A 93 -1.22 -5.01 7.75
CA VAL A 93 -2.26 -3.97 7.88
C VAL A 93 -1.79 -2.60 7.34
N THR A 94 -0.48 -2.35 7.33
CA THR A 94 0.07 -1.12 6.75
C THR A 94 0.20 -1.22 5.22
N ALA A 95 0.41 -2.43 4.68
CA ALA A 95 0.64 -2.67 3.26
C ALA A 95 -0.65 -2.92 2.45
N PHE A 96 -1.73 -3.37 3.09
CA PHE A 96 -3.01 -3.75 2.46
C PHE A 96 -4.21 -3.09 3.17
N PRO A 97 -5.39 -3.02 2.53
CA PRO A 97 -6.60 -2.50 3.17
C PRO A 97 -6.90 -3.21 4.49
N ARG A 98 -7.19 -2.42 5.52
CA ARG A 98 -7.38 -2.93 6.90
C ARG A 98 -8.56 -3.89 7.00
N GLU A 99 -9.62 -3.67 6.23
CA GLU A 99 -10.84 -4.47 6.23
C GLU A 99 -10.59 -5.92 5.79
N ASP A 100 -9.76 -6.10 4.77
CA ASP A 100 -9.41 -7.43 4.26
C ASP A 100 -8.46 -8.16 5.20
N VAL A 101 -7.45 -7.47 5.73
CA VAL A 101 -6.43 -8.12 6.57
C VAL A 101 -6.95 -8.42 7.98
N ALA A 102 -7.78 -7.55 8.56
CA ALA A 102 -8.23 -7.69 9.93
C ALA A 102 -9.16 -8.89 10.14
N THR A 103 -9.88 -9.31 9.10
CA THR A 103 -10.79 -10.47 9.13
C THR A 103 -10.06 -11.81 8.97
N LEU A 104 -8.81 -11.80 8.47
CA LEU A 104 -8.02 -13.02 8.29
C LEU A 104 -7.44 -13.52 9.61
N THR A 105 -7.75 -14.77 9.95
CA THR A 105 -7.23 -15.46 11.14
C THR A 105 -6.90 -16.91 10.79
N GLY A 106 -5.91 -17.48 11.50
CA GLY A 106 -5.54 -18.89 11.39
C GLY A 106 -5.07 -19.28 9.97
N PRO A 107 -5.60 -20.37 9.38
CA PRO A 107 -5.14 -20.86 8.07
C PRO A 107 -5.27 -19.84 6.94
N LYS A 108 -6.36 -19.05 6.94
CA LYS A 108 -6.61 -18.02 5.91
C LYS A 108 -5.58 -16.90 5.94
N TRP A 109 -5.03 -16.60 7.12
CA TRP A 109 -3.97 -15.62 7.28
C TRP A 109 -2.66 -16.11 6.63
N PHE A 110 -2.29 -17.37 6.84
CA PHE A 110 -1.06 -17.92 6.23
C PHE A 110 -1.18 -18.10 4.71
N GLU A 111 -2.37 -18.45 4.22
CA GLU A 111 -2.67 -18.47 2.78
C GLU A 111 -2.51 -17.09 2.14
N PHE A 112 -3.00 -16.04 2.80
CA PHE A 112 -2.83 -14.67 2.34
C PHE A 112 -1.35 -14.27 2.26
N LEU A 113 -0.53 -14.63 3.25
CA LEU A 113 0.90 -14.32 3.23
C LEU A 113 1.60 -14.98 2.03
N ASP A 114 1.27 -16.24 1.74
CA ASP A 114 1.84 -16.97 0.60
C ASP A 114 1.33 -16.49 -0.76
N HIS A 115 0.12 -15.95 -0.83
CA HIS A 115 -0.41 -15.33 -2.04
C HIS A 115 0.25 -13.97 -2.32
N THR A 116 0.59 -13.22 -1.27
CA THR A 116 1.10 -11.85 -1.38
C THR A 116 2.62 -11.78 -1.57
N ALA A 117 3.36 -12.83 -1.24
CA ALA A 117 4.79 -12.93 -1.53
C ALA A 117 5.15 -14.28 -2.18
N SER A 118 5.60 -14.23 -3.43
CA SER A 118 6.09 -15.43 -4.11
C SER A 118 7.27 -16.05 -3.35
N GLY A 119 7.11 -17.31 -2.93
CA GLY A 119 8.16 -18.09 -2.28
C GLY A 119 8.15 -18.05 -0.75
N SER A 120 7.22 -17.34 -0.10
CA SER A 120 6.95 -17.63 1.31
C SER A 120 6.19 -18.95 1.42
N ARG A 121 6.53 -19.77 2.41
CA ARG A 121 5.88 -21.07 2.70
C ARG A 121 5.26 -21.05 4.09
N PHE A 122 4.47 -20.02 4.39
CA PHE A 122 3.79 -19.87 5.68
C PHE A 122 2.66 -20.87 5.86
N ARG A 123 2.05 -21.39 4.78
CA ARG A 123 1.02 -22.43 4.84
C ARG A 123 1.50 -23.75 5.47
N ASP A 124 2.82 -23.97 5.49
CA ASP A 124 3.45 -25.18 6.00
C ASP A 124 3.99 -25.00 7.43
N ALA A 125 5.18 -25.53 7.72
CA ALA A 125 5.76 -25.61 9.06
C ALA A 125 5.96 -24.25 9.77
N HIS A 126 6.08 -23.15 9.02
CA HIS A 126 6.34 -21.83 9.59
C HIS A 126 5.09 -21.21 10.23
N GLY A 127 3.91 -21.36 9.61
CA GLY A 127 2.65 -20.84 10.14
C GLY A 127 2.22 -21.55 11.42
N ALA A 128 2.28 -22.89 11.42
CA ALA A 128 1.99 -23.70 12.60
C ALA A 128 2.93 -23.37 13.77
N MET A 129 4.22 -23.08 13.50
CA MET A 129 5.18 -22.70 14.53
C MET A 129 4.87 -21.32 15.14
N LEU A 130 4.45 -20.36 14.31
CA LEU A 130 4.04 -19.03 14.77
C LEU A 130 2.74 -19.09 15.59
N GLU A 131 1.78 -19.89 15.14
CA GLU A 131 0.50 -20.10 15.84
C GLU A 131 0.72 -20.81 17.17
N ASN A 132 1.54 -21.87 17.20
CA ASN A 132 1.89 -22.57 18.45
C ASN A 132 2.65 -21.65 19.42
N ALA A 133 3.50 -20.75 18.94
CA ALA A 133 4.19 -19.78 19.81
C ALA A 133 3.23 -18.78 20.49
N ILE A 134 2.07 -18.50 19.87
CA ILE A 134 1.03 -17.64 20.44
C ILE A 134 0.25 -18.38 21.54
N TYR A 135 -0.05 -19.66 21.32
CA TYR A 135 -0.86 -20.45 22.27
C TYR A 135 -0.05 -21.08 23.40
N ASP A 136 1.18 -21.52 23.12
CA ASP A 136 2.08 -22.12 24.09
C ASP A 136 3.50 -21.51 24.01
N PRO A 137 3.76 -20.45 24.78
CA PRO A 137 5.08 -19.82 24.85
C PRO A 137 6.19 -20.75 25.34
N ARG A 138 5.88 -21.83 26.07
CA ARG A 138 6.90 -22.77 26.60
C ARG A 138 7.33 -23.79 25.57
N ALA A 139 6.47 -24.12 24.61
CA ALA A 139 6.84 -24.97 23.48
C ALA A 139 8.00 -24.36 22.66
N VAL A 140 8.12 -23.02 22.67
CA VAL A 140 9.16 -22.27 21.97
C VAL A 140 10.56 -22.52 22.50
N ASP A 141 10.70 -22.79 23.80
CA ASP A 141 12.02 -23.01 24.42
C ASP A 141 12.69 -24.28 23.90
N THR A 142 11.88 -25.26 23.49
CA THR A 142 12.34 -26.55 22.96
C THR A 142 12.56 -26.55 21.44
N LEU A 143 12.29 -25.43 20.76
CA LEU A 143 12.43 -25.36 19.31
C LEU A 143 13.90 -25.31 18.88
N ASP A 144 14.20 -26.10 17.85
CA ASP A 144 15.50 -26.12 17.19
C ASP A 144 15.86 -24.71 16.63
N PRO A 145 17.04 -24.16 16.96
CA PRO A 145 17.53 -22.89 16.41
C PRO A 145 17.45 -22.80 14.88
N GLN A 146 17.65 -23.92 14.16
CA GLN A 146 17.56 -23.96 12.70
C GLN A 146 16.15 -23.60 12.21
N ARG A 147 15.12 -24.14 12.89
CA ARG A 147 13.71 -23.85 12.58
C ARG A 147 13.38 -22.40 12.89
N LEU A 148 13.90 -21.88 14.00
CA LEU A 148 13.73 -20.48 14.39
C LEU A 148 14.27 -19.54 13.31
N HIS A 149 15.49 -19.80 12.84
CA HIS A 149 16.10 -19.02 11.78
C HIS A 149 15.30 -19.08 10.47
N SER A 150 14.78 -20.26 10.12
CA SER A 150 13.96 -20.42 8.90
C SER A 150 12.67 -19.59 8.94
N VAL A 151 12.04 -19.43 10.11
CA VAL A 151 10.86 -18.56 10.29
C VAL A 151 11.25 -17.09 10.15
N VAL A 152 12.35 -16.66 10.78
CA VAL A 152 12.85 -15.28 10.64
C VAL A 152 13.15 -14.95 9.18
N GLU A 153 13.79 -15.86 8.44
CA GLU A 153 14.09 -15.64 7.02
C GLU A 153 12.82 -15.59 6.16
N ALA A 154 11.82 -16.44 6.45
CA ALA A 154 10.52 -16.36 5.78
C ALA A 154 9.84 -15.00 6.00
N ILE A 155 9.85 -14.49 7.25
CA ILE A 155 9.29 -13.17 7.60
C ILE A 155 10.08 -12.06 6.89
N ARG A 156 11.41 -12.13 6.90
CA ARG A 156 12.29 -11.17 6.22
C ARG A 156 12.03 -11.15 4.72
N HIS A 157 11.87 -12.31 4.09
CA HIS A 157 11.57 -12.45 2.67
C HIS A 157 10.24 -11.79 2.35
N TRP A 158 9.19 -12.09 3.12
CA TRP A 158 7.86 -11.51 2.92
C TRP A 158 7.86 -9.98 3.08
N ILE A 159 8.51 -9.44 4.12
CA ILE A 159 8.62 -7.98 4.31
C ILE A 159 9.32 -7.31 3.12
N LYS A 160 10.29 -7.97 2.48
CA LYS A 160 11.01 -7.44 1.31
C LYS A 160 10.22 -7.53 0.01
N PHE A 161 9.53 -8.66 -0.21
CA PHE A 161 9.01 -9.04 -1.53
C PHE A 161 7.48 -9.08 -1.64
N HIS A 162 6.73 -8.72 -0.59
CA HIS A 162 5.28 -8.63 -0.72
C HIS A 162 4.88 -7.63 -1.83
N ASP A 163 3.93 -8.05 -2.66
CA ASP A 163 3.34 -7.23 -3.71
C ASP A 163 2.01 -6.66 -3.20
N THR A 164 1.98 -5.35 -2.99
CA THR A 164 0.78 -4.63 -2.55
C THR A 164 -0.29 -4.52 -3.63
N ARG A 165 -0.01 -4.95 -4.87
CA ARG A 165 -0.97 -4.96 -5.99
C ARG A 165 -1.79 -6.24 -6.05
N LEU A 166 -1.35 -7.29 -5.36
CA LEU A 166 -2.11 -8.54 -5.27
C LEU A 166 -3.19 -8.33 -4.22
N GLU A 167 -4.39 -7.96 -4.67
CA GLU A 167 -5.53 -7.88 -3.77
C GLU A 167 -5.76 -9.25 -3.11
N PRO A 168 -5.97 -9.28 -1.78
CA PRO A 168 -6.36 -10.51 -1.11
C PRO A 168 -7.64 -11.02 -1.78
N GLN A 169 -7.64 -12.29 -2.21
CA GLN A 169 -8.86 -12.95 -2.66
C GLN A 169 -9.76 -13.20 -1.44
N VAL A 170 -10.35 -12.13 -0.92
CA VAL A 170 -11.45 -12.19 0.03
C VAL A 170 -12.64 -12.72 -0.76
N GLY A 171 -13.04 -13.96 -0.46
CA GLY A 171 -14.08 -14.69 -1.19
C GLY A 171 -15.27 -13.79 -1.53
N GLY A 172 -15.68 -13.85 -2.79
CA GLY A 172 -16.65 -12.95 -3.39
C GLY A 172 -17.84 -12.64 -2.49
N ALA A 173 -18.14 -11.36 -2.37
CA ALA A 173 -19.51 -10.95 -2.16
C ALA A 173 -20.34 -11.54 -3.33
N PRO A 174 -21.41 -12.29 -3.08
CA PRO A 174 -22.40 -12.48 -4.12
C PRO A 174 -23.02 -11.10 -4.38
N ASP A 175 -22.80 -10.58 -5.57
CA ASP A 175 -23.76 -9.71 -6.21
C ASP A 175 -25.09 -10.50 -6.25
N ASP A 176 -26.00 -10.21 -5.32
CA ASP A 176 -27.47 -10.32 -5.43
C ASP A 176 -28.10 -10.37 -4.03
N GLU A 177 -28.77 -9.28 -3.61
CA GLU A 177 -30.22 -9.30 -3.29
C GLU A 177 -30.70 -7.89 -2.88
N PRO A 178 -31.51 -7.19 -3.70
CA PRO A 178 -32.30 -6.07 -3.23
C PRO A 178 -33.46 -6.62 -2.40
N THR A 179 -33.28 -6.65 -1.08
CA THR A 179 -34.39 -6.92 -0.15
C THR A 179 -35.30 -5.68 -0.10
N ASP A 180 -36.26 -5.59 -1.02
CA ASP A 180 -37.41 -4.69 -0.90
C ASP A 180 -38.69 -5.53 -0.76
N GLY A 181 -39.30 -5.46 0.44
CA GLY A 181 -40.68 -5.87 0.67
C GLY A 181 -40.91 -7.19 1.41
N PRO A 182 -41.27 -7.17 2.71
CA PRO A 182 -41.88 -8.34 3.37
C PRO A 182 -43.27 -8.66 2.77
N PRO A 183 -43.71 -9.93 2.73
CA PRO A 183 -45.06 -10.28 2.29
C PRO A 183 -46.10 -9.70 3.26
N MET A 184 -46.99 -8.87 2.73
CA MET A 184 -48.18 -8.36 3.41
C MET A 184 -49.01 -9.52 4.00
N PRO A 185 -49.44 -9.44 5.27
CA PRO A 185 -50.37 -10.41 5.82
C PRO A 185 -51.75 -10.25 5.17
N ALA A 186 -52.35 -11.39 4.82
CA ALA A 186 -53.69 -11.49 4.29
C ALA A 186 -54.70 -10.80 5.20
N LEU A 187 -55.51 -9.92 4.61
CA LEU A 187 -56.64 -9.26 5.23
C LEU A 187 -57.59 -10.30 5.84
N SER A 188 -57.79 -10.20 7.16
CA SER A 188 -58.97 -10.72 7.85
C SER A 188 -60.23 -10.18 7.18
N ALA A 189 -60.96 -11.04 6.47
CA ALA A 189 -62.35 -10.81 6.11
C ALA A 189 -63.24 -11.60 7.06
N VAL A 190 -63.86 -10.84 7.95
CA VAL A 190 -65.02 -11.15 8.78
C VAL A 190 -66.14 -11.77 7.92
N GLY A 191 -66.71 -12.89 8.38
CA GLY A 191 -67.90 -13.51 7.79
C GLY A 191 -68.44 -14.62 8.68
N GLN A 192 -69.63 -14.40 9.23
CA GLN A 192 -70.29 -15.10 10.33
C GLN A 192 -70.79 -16.54 10.04
N PRO A 193 -71.28 -17.26 11.08
CA PRO A 193 -71.51 -18.71 11.09
C PRO A 193 -72.94 -19.09 10.68
N SER A 194 -73.08 -20.25 10.04
CA SER A 194 -74.34 -20.89 9.67
C SER A 194 -73.94 -22.31 9.22
N GLU A 195 -74.44 -23.44 9.69
CA GLU A 195 -75.58 -23.81 10.51
C GLU A 195 -75.64 -25.37 10.42
N LYS A 196 -76.31 -26.06 11.37
CA LYS A 196 -76.93 -27.42 11.26
C LYS A 196 -76.04 -28.60 10.80
N ASN A 197 -76.07 -29.81 11.35
CA ASN A 197 -76.68 -30.51 12.49
C ASN A 197 -76.12 -31.97 12.38
N PRO A 198 -76.40 -32.89 13.32
CA PRO A 198 -75.64 -34.12 13.53
C PRO A 198 -76.19 -35.33 12.76
N CYS A 199 -75.35 -36.36 12.61
CA CYS A 199 -75.57 -37.70 13.19
C CYS A 199 -74.30 -38.54 13.05
#